data_AF-A0A973RTN9-F1
#
_entry.id   AF-A0A973RTN9-F1
#
_cell.length_a   1.000
_cell.length_b   1.000
_cell.length_c   1.000
_cell.angle_alpha   90.00
_cell.angle_beta   90.00
_cell.angle_gamma   90.00
#
_symmetry.space_group_name_H-M   'P 1'
#
loop_
_entity.id
_entity.type
_entity.pdbx_description
1 polymer ?
#
loop_
_entity_poly.entity_id
_entity_poly.type
_entity_poly.pdbx_seq_one_letter_code
_entity_poly.pdbx_strand_id
1 'polypeptide(L)'
;MHSGRSPERIGGEREGVRLANVRRAPAPGTPVQRMLFLQRAAGNTAVTQALGGARERAGDSAEEQAGGQSGDRSAVAAAKAGLTRSLVGHNVQIPLVTAHFVKGRLDDRINDGPLFSQQELGWIEALSGEPGWLHRRHLCTIAEADAYIAADDHRAWIKRPTGQRLVIASRYWHNPPASATGRTPTRPEHHIARFLATRRAASPQRRLLEQERDDQIRDTFLDTFVAPGLKDSHSNAEEHRRRDKHANEMLTRIFVILQHGLKVYEPGEGHVDYREGDVARALAHGGRVNIRIPKITAGENPYALTNHLGATRGDRGEAVAPTQKRSFATHHMGIGWDDGPRSGRFKEKSGLAYSLQNKFADPRTKLYGADPAAGGLGNLDFNGETILPDGSNGHIFLGLKLPTTHRPGALQVGIETTAPGKTSGVGYKHTWRSSEKKSSPVSSFHGHKQDKIGGGKTGDNQRFVDLDEFRSPEHPDWLGFLQHLQEEWEAKLNAARDDAQRRTVYAELIGRRRLADQEDQS
;
A
#
# COMPACT_ATOMS: atom_id res chain seq x y z
N MET A 1 -31.52 -55.15 51.72
CA MET A 1 -30.49 -56.21 51.83
C MET A 1 -29.39 -55.90 50.82
N HIS A 2 -28.11 -56.02 51.23
CA HIS A 2 -26.87 -56.12 50.45
C HIS A 2 -26.63 -55.25 49.17
N SER A 3 -25.49 -54.59 48.95
CA SER A 3 -24.37 -54.16 49.83
C SER A 3 -23.28 -53.41 49.04
N GLY A 4 -22.79 -52.27 49.56
CA GLY A 4 -21.42 -51.76 49.31
C GLY A 4 -21.11 -51.10 47.94
N ARG A 5 -20.07 -50.26 47.81
CA ARG A 5 -19.13 -49.66 48.78
C ARG A 5 -18.55 -48.34 48.21
N SER A 6 -18.54 -47.27 49.01
CA SER A 6 -17.50 -46.22 49.03
C SER A 6 -16.28 -46.73 49.84
N PRO A 7 -15.14 -46.02 50.03
CA PRO A 7 -14.76 -44.62 49.71
C PRO A 7 -13.48 -44.56 48.82
N GLU A 8 -12.53 -43.60 48.79
CA GLU A 8 -12.17 -42.42 49.63
C GLU A 8 -11.31 -41.40 48.82
N ARG A 9 -10.91 -40.28 49.44
CA ARG A 9 -9.93 -39.30 48.93
C ARG A 9 -8.47 -39.66 49.28
N ILE A 10 -7.54 -39.51 48.33
CA ILE A 10 -6.14 -39.04 48.49
C ILE A 10 -5.70 -38.50 47.10
N GLY A 11 -4.85 -37.49 46.87
CA GLY A 11 -4.14 -36.54 47.75
C GLY A 11 -2.60 -36.63 47.59
N GLY A 12 -1.90 -35.50 47.42
CA GLY A 12 -0.43 -35.51 47.27
C GLY A 12 0.20 -34.20 46.79
N GLU A 13 1.32 -33.80 47.41
CA GLU A 13 2.05 -32.55 47.22
C GLU A 13 3.55 -32.86 46.93
N ARG A 14 4.30 -31.90 46.35
CA ARG A 14 5.79 -31.92 46.17
C ARG A 14 6.32 -32.91 45.11
N GLU A 15 7.55 -32.82 44.60
CA GLU A 15 8.71 -31.98 44.91
C GLU A 15 9.58 -31.75 43.63
N GLY A 16 10.51 -30.79 43.65
CA GLY A 16 11.38 -30.48 42.50
C GLY A 16 12.82 -31.01 42.63
N VAL A 17 13.48 -31.32 41.52
CA VAL A 17 14.91 -31.66 41.46
C VAL A 17 15.61 -30.96 40.29
N ARG A 18 16.72 -30.25 40.58
CA ARG A 18 17.74 -29.81 39.60
C ARG A 18 18.80 -30.90 39.41
N LEU A 19 19.46 -30.93 38.24
CA LEU A 19 20.84 -31.41 37.90
C LEU A 19 20.82 -31.84 36.41
N ALA A 20 21.88 -31.74 35.58
CA ALA A 20 23.19 -31.09 35.67
C ALA A 20 23.73 -30.81 34.26
N ASN A 21 24.73 -29.92 34.13
CA ASN A 21 25.47 -29.71 32.88
C ASN A 21 26.43 -30.88 32.57
N VAL A 22 26.41 -31.39 31.33
CA VAL A 22 27.48 -32.25 30.79
C VAL A 22 27.92 -31.73 29.42
N ARG A 23 29.19 -31.31 29.32
CA ARG A 23 29.83 -30.95 28.04
C ARG A 23 30.07 -32.21 27.22
N ARG A 24 29.56 -32.27 25.98
CA ARG A 24 30.02 -33.22 24.95
C ARG A 24 30.91 -32.51 23.93
N ALA A 25 32.02 -33.15 23.56
CA ALA A 25 32.90 -32.68 22.50
C ALA A 25 32.24 -32.80 21.12
N PRO A 26 32.58 -31.93 20.14
CA PRO A 26 32.06 -32.05 18.78
C PRO A 26 32.65 -33.27 18.05
N ALA A 27 31.79 -33.99 17.32
CA ALA A 27 32.17 -35.10 16.45
C ALA A 27 32.97 -34.61 15.22
N PRO A 28 33.81 -35.47 14.59
CA PRO A 28 34.58 -35.08 13.42
C PRO A 28 33.68 -34.72 12.22
N GLY A 29 34.03 -33.62 11.55
CA GLY A 29 33.28 -33.08 10.40
C GLY A 29 33.22 -34.01 9.19
N THR A 30 32.16 -33.86 8.40
CA THR A 30 31.86 -34.72 7.24
C THR A 30 32.87 -34.51 6.09
N PRO A 31 32.98 -35.45 5.12
CA PRO A 31 33.94 -35.37 4.02
C PRO A 31 33.88 -34.05 3.21
N VAL A 32 32.70 -33.45 3.11
CA VAL A 32 32.47 -32.16 2.43
C VAL A 32 33.28 -31.01 3.08
N GLN A 33 33.42 -31.01 4.41
CA GLN A 33 34.20 -29.98 5.11
C GLN A 33 35.72 -30.14 4.92
N ARG A 34 36.22 -31.37 4.73
CA ARG A 34 37.63 -31.60 4.36
C ARG A 34 37.94 -31.13 2.94
N MET A 35 37.00 -31.31 2.00
CA MET A 35 37.16 -30.88 0.61
C MET A 35 37.22 -29.34 0.48
N LEU A 36 36.40 -28.61 1.26
CA LEU A 36 36.44 -27.14 1.35
C LEU A 36 37.73 -26.58 1.95
N PHE A 37 38.43 -27.33 2.80
CA PHE A 37 39.72 -26.91 3.37
C PHE A 37 40.87 -27.09 2.37
N LEU A 38 40.86 -28.19 1.59
CA LEU A 38 41.84 -28.44 0.52
C LEU A 38 41.73 -27.44 -0.64
N GLN A 39 40.51 -27.04 -1.04
CA GLN A 39 40.33 -25.99 -2.05
C GLN A 39 40.84 -24.61 -1.63
N ARG A 40 40.87 -24.29 -0.31
CA ARG A 40 41.43 -23.02 0.19
C ARG A 40 42.95 -22.97 0.18
N ALA A 41 43.64 -24.11 0.27
CA ALA A 41 45.11 -24.17 0.27
C ALA A 41 45.70 -24.01 -1.14
N ALA A 42 45.04 -24.54 -2.18
CA ALA A 42 45.57 -24.53 -3.54
C ALA A 42 45.42 -23.18 -4.29
N GLY A 43 44.44 -22.36 -3.93
CA GLY A 43 44.09 -21.15 -4.69
C GLY A 43 45.02 -19.93 -4.51
N ASN A 44 45.68 -19.80 -3.34
CA ASN A 44 46.38 -18.56 -3.00
C ASN A 44 47.84 -18.51 -3.48
N THR A 45 48.50 -19.66 -3.65
CA THR A 45 49.93 -19.70 -4.04
C THR A 45 50.14 -19.31 -5.51
N ALA A 46 49.26 -19.76 -6.41
CA ALA A 46 49.35 -19.47 -7.84
C ALA A 46 49.10 -17.99 -8.19
N VAL A 47 48.15 -17.34 -7.51
CA VAL A 47 47.83 -15.91 -7.74
C VAL A 47 48.94 -14.99 -7.24
N THR A 48 49.62 -15.37 -6.16
CA THR A 48 50.72 -14.58 -5.59
C THR A 48 51.97 -14.58 -6.48
N GLN A 49 52.27 -15.69 -7.16
CA GLN A 49 53.36 -15.74 -8.14
C GLN A 49 53.04 -14.99 -9.45
N ALA A 50 51.78 -15.02 -9.92
CA ALA A 50 51.37 -14.32 -11.14
C ALA A 50 51.45 -12.78 -11.02
N LEU A 51 51.25 -12.22 -9.82
CA LEU A 51 51.33 -10.78 -9.58
C LEU A 51 52.75 -10.25 -9.32
N GLY A 52 53.71 -11.12 -9.00
CA GLY A 52 55.11 -10.73 -8.80
C GLY A 52 55.87 -10.44 -10.11
N GLY A 53 55.61 -11.22 -11.17
CA GLY A 53 56.39 -11.17 -12.41
C GLY A 53 56.08 -10.01 -13.37
N ALA A 54 55.01 -9.24 -13.14
CA ALA A 54 54.52 -8.22 -14.08
C ALA A 54 54.99 -6.78 -13.75
N ARG A 55 55.80 -6.57 -12.70
CA ARG A 55 56.12 -5.23 -12.18
C ARG A 55 57.52 -4.70 -12.53
N GLU A 56 58.32 -5.43 -13.30
CA GLU A 56 59.71 -5.05 -13.65
C GLU A 56 59.97 -4.79 -15.15
N ARG A 57 58.92 -4.65 -15.99
CA ARG A 57 59.08 -4.32 -17.43
C ARG A 57 58.05 -3.31 -17.95
N ALA A 58 58.12 -2.09 -17.41
CA ALA A 58 57.53 -0.88 -18.02
C ALA A 58 58.14 0.37 -17.38
N GLY A 59 59.46 0.54 -17.52
CA GLY A 59 60.15 1.80 -17.23
C GLY A 59 60.21 2.67 -18.49
N ASP A 60 60.04 3.98 -18.31
CA ASP A 60 60.47 5.08 -19.17
C ASP A 60 60.06 5.07 -20.66
N SER A 61 58.97 5.78 -20.97
CA SER A 61 58.90 6.84 -22.02
C SER A 61 57.44 7.17 -22.41
N ALA A 62 56.80 8.16 -21.77
CA ALA A 62 55.67 8.96 -22.31
C ALA A 62 55.04 9.94 -21.27
N GLU A 63 55.84 10.67 -20.49
CA GLU A 63 55.32 11.83 -19.72
C GLU A 63 55.45 13.12 -20.54
N GLU A 64 54.48 13.39 -21.41
CA GLU A 64 54.03 14.76 -21.79
C GLU A 64 52.88 14.68 -22.82
N GLN A 65 51.66 14.37 -22.34
CA GLN A 65 50.33 14.69 -22.93
C GLN A 65 49.16 13.93 -22.24
N ALA A 66 49.43 12.96 -21.37
CA ALA A 66 48.40 12.11 -20.73
C ALA A 66 47.67 12.73 -19.51
N GLY A 67 48.05 13.93 -19.05
CA GLY A 67 47.60 14.51 -17.79
C GLY A 67 46.08 14.71 -17.64
N GLY A 68 45.33 14.85 -18.73
CA GLY A 68 43.87 15.00 -18.70
C GLY A 68 43.09 13.67 -18.60
N GLN A 69 43.62 12.57 -19.14
CA GLN A 69 42.86 11.30 -19.26
C GLN A 69 43.05 10.34 -18.08
N SER A 70 44.15 10.43 -17.33
CA SER A 70 44.42 9.55 -16.18
C SER A 70 43.55 9.88 -14.97
N GLY A 71 43.37 11.17 -14.68
CA GLY A 71 42.54 11.66 -13.57
C GLY A 71 41.07 11.29 -13.73
N ASP A 72 40.50 11.50 -14.91
CA ASP A 72 39.10 11.20 -15.21
C ASP A 72 38.80 9.69 -15.10
N ARG A 73 39.66 8.84 -15.67
CA ARG A 73 39.54 7.37 -15.51
C ARG A 73 39.61 6.91 -14.05
N SER A 74 40.42 7.56 -13.23
CA SER A 74 40.52 7.29 -11.79
C SER A 74 39.22 7.68 -11.06
N ALA A 75 38.67 8.87 -11.36
CA ALA A 75 37.41 9.35 -10.80
C ALA A 75 36.22 8.44 -11.19
N VAL A 76 36.11 8.06 -12.47
CA VAL A 76 35.10 7.11 -12.97
C VAL A 76 35.22 5.74 -12.29
N ALA A 77 36.44 5.22 -12.09
CA ALA A 77 36.65 3.96 -11.37
C ALA A 77 36.24 4.06 -9.89
N ALA A 78 36.58 5.18 -9.22
CA ALA A 78 36.17 5.46 -7.84
C ALA A 78 34.65 5.58 -7.71
N ALA A 79 33.97 6.27 -8.64
CA ALA A 79 32.52 6.40 -8.67
C ALA A 79 31.83 5.04 -8.87
N LYS A 80 32.29 4.20 -9.82
CA LYS A 80 31.79 2.83 -10.01
C LYS A 80 31.91 2.00 -8.73
N ALA A 81 33.05 2.09 -8.03
CA ALA A 81 33.30 1.33 -6.82
C ALA A 81 32.47 1.85 -5.63
N GLY A 82 32.37 3.17 -5.45
CA GLY A 82 31.55 3.82 -4.42
C GLY A 82 30.07 3.49 -4.57
N LEU A 83 29.51 3.76 -5.75
CA LEU A 83 28.10 3.50 -6.05
C LEU A 83 27.77 2.01 -5.96
N THR A 84 28.64 1.12 -6.45
CA THR A 84 28.44 -0.34 -6.29
C THR A 84 28.37 -0.71 -4.81
N ARG A 85 29.34 -0.28 -3.98
CA ARG A 85 29.33 -0.56 -2.53
C ARG A 85 28.09 -0.02 -1.83
N SER A 86 27.58 1.15 -2.22
CA SER A 86 26.34 1.69 -1.63
C SER A 86 25.10 0.84 -1.98
N LEU A 87 25.01 0.36 -3.23
CA LEU A 87 23.91 -0.49 -3.68
C LEU A 87 23.91 -1.89 -3.03
N VAL A 88 25.09 -2.50 -2.87
CA VAL A 88 25.20 -3.90 -2.39
C VAL A 88 25.57 -4.05 -0.91
N GLY A 89 26.10 -3.00 -0.28
CA GLY A 89 26.67 -3.03 1.06
C GLY A 89 28.16 -3.42 1.06
N HIS A 90 28.89 -2.96 2.08
CA HIS A 90 30.35 -3.10 2.18
C HIS A 90 30.87 -4.55 2.25
N ASN A 91 30.02 -5.50 2.63
CA ASN A 91 30.41 -6.91 2.87
C ASN A 91 30.25 -7.82 1.65
N VAL A 92 29.81 -7.30 0.49
CA VAL A 92 29.61 -8.09 -0.74
C VAL A 92 30.85 -8.00 -1.62
N GLN A 93 31.41 -9.15 -2.00
CA GLN A 93 32.52 -9.20 -2.95
C GLN A 93 32.06 -8.70 -4.34
N ILE A 94 32.66 -7.61 -4.80
CA ILE A 94 32.30 -6.90 -6.04
C ILE A 94 32.18 -7.83 -7.29
N PRO A 95 33.04 -8.85 -7.50
CA PRO A 95 32.92 -9.76 -8.65
C PRO A 95 31.60 -10.56 -8.72
N LEU A 96 30.87 -10.70 -7.61
CA LEU A 96 29.60 -11.45 -7.54
C LEU A 96 28.35 -10.56 -7.73
N VAL A 97 28.54 -9.26 -7.97
CA VAL A 97 27.44 -8.29 -8.12
C VAL A 97 26.81 -8.37 -9.50
N THR A 98 25.83 -9.25 -9.64
CA THR A 98 25.00 -9.35 -10.85
C THR A 98 23.99 -8.21 -10.96
N ALA A 99 23.55 -7.88 -12.18
CA ALA A 99 22.47 -6.91 -12.41
C ALA A 99 21.17 -7.32 -11.67
N HIS A 100 20.88 -8.62 -11.57
CA HIS A 100 19.73 -9.14 -10.82
C HIS A 100 19.84 -8.85 -9.32
N PHE A 101 21.02 -9.03 -8.73
CA PHE A 101 21.26 -8.68 -7.33
C PHE A 101 21.06 -7.19 -7.07
N VAL A 102 21.65 -6.33 -7.92
CA VAL A 102 21.45 -4.87 -7.85
C VAL A 102 19.97 -4.50 -7.97
N LYS A 103 19.24 -5.13 -8.90
CA LYS A 103 17.79 -4.93 -9.05
C LYS A 103 17.04 -5.25 -7.75
N GLY A 104 17.32 -6.39 -7.11
CA GLY A 104 16.69 -6.76 -5.85
C GLY A 104 16.95 -5.73 -4.74
N ARG A 105 18.19 -5.25 -4.60
CA ARG A 105 18.54 -4.20 -3.64
C ARG A 105 17.85 -2.87 -3.91
N LEU A 106 17.64 -2.52 -5.18
CA LEU A 106 16.88 -1.33 -5.58
C LEU A 106 15.37 -1.49 -5.34
N ASP A 107 14.83 -2.68 -5.57
CA ASP A 107 13.44 -3.03 -5.24
C ASP A 107 13.20 -2.96 -3.72
N ASP A 108 14.15 -3.39 -2.88
CA ASP A 108 14.10 -3.15 -1.44
C ASP A 108 14.21 -1.64 -1.11
N ARG A 109 15.14 -0.93 -1.77
CA ARG A 109 15.46 0.47 -1.45
C ARG A 109 14.33 1.45 -1.77
N ILE A 110 13.57 1.27 -2.86
CA ILE A 110 12.39 2.10 -3.14
C ILE A 110 11.23 1.85 -2.17
N ASN A 111 11.26 0.71 -1.46
CA ASN A 111 10.18 0.30 -0.58
C ASN A 111 10.46 0.66 0.88
N ASP A 112 11.70 0.60 1.35
CA ASP A 112 12.04 0.84 2.77
C ASP A 112 13.38 1.59 2.96
N GLY A 113 14.15 1.77 1.88
CA GLY A 113 15.49 2.34 1.97
C GLY A 113 15.55 3.86 2.12
N PRO A 114 16.76 4.43 2.12
CA PRO A 114 16.94 5.86 1.95
C PRO A 114 16.87 6.24 0.45
N LEU A 115 16.57 7.50 0.18
CA LEU A 115 16.89 8.14 -1.11
C LEU A 115 18.40 8.05 -1.40
N PHE A 116 18.81 8.29 -2.63
CA PHE A 116 20.22 8.54 -2.94
C PHE A 116 20.68 9.82 -2.24
N SER A 117 21.80 9.73 -1.53
CA SER A 117 22.50 10.88 -0.96
C SER A 117 23.11 11.75 -2.06
N GLN A 118 23.48 13.00 -1.75
CA GLN A 118 24.18 13.87 -2.70
C GLN A 118 25.50 13.24 -3.19
N GLN A 119 26.22 12.50 -2.35
CA GLN A 119 27.42 11.77 -2.76
C GLN A 119 27.11 10.68 -3.80
N GLU A 120 26.03 9.92 -3.62
CA GLU A 120 25.61 8.90 -4.58
C GLU A 120 25.12 9.52 -5.90
N LEU A 121 24.40 10.65 -5.84
CA LEU A 121 24.03 11.41 -7.03
C LEU A 121 25.26 11.96 -7.75
N GLY A 122 26.28 12.43 -7.03
CA GLY A 122 27.57 12.84 -7.59
C GLY A 122 28.34 11.68 -8.26
N TRP A 123 28.25 10.46 -7.71
CA TRP A 123 28.77 9.27 -8.40
C TRP A 123 27.95 8.89 -9.64
N ILE A 124 26.63 9.10 -9.64
CA ILE A 124 25.80 8.89 -10.83
C ILE A 124 26.15 9.92 -11.91
N GLU A 125 26.36 11.19 -11.53
CA GLU A 125 26.78 12.27 -12.43
C GLU A 125 28.16 12.00 -13.06
N ALA A 126 29.15 11.60 -12.24
CA ALA A 126 30.47 11.20 -12.74
C ALA A 126 30.41 9.96 -13.67
N LEU A 127 29.27 9.26 -13.73
CA LEU A 127 29.02 8.13 -14.62
C LEU A 127 28.04 8.48 -15.76
N SER A 128 27.61 9.74 -15.91
CA SER A 128 26.80 10.22 -17.03
C SER A 128 27.50 10.01 -18.38
N GLY A 129 28.85 9.98 -18.42
CA GLY A 129 29.64 9.62 -19.61
C GLY A 129 29.64 8.13 -19.96
N GLU A 130 29.17 7.25 -19.07
CA GLU A 130 28.99 5.81 -19.31
C GLU A 130 27.53 5.36 -19.05
N PRO A 131 26.53 5.90 -19.76
CA PRO A 131 25.11 5.65 -19.47
C PRO A 131 24.77 4.15 -19.53
N GLY A 132 25.38 3.40 -20.45
CA GLY A 132 25.21 1.95 -20.54
C GLY A 132 25.64 1.17 -19.27
N TRP A 133 26.56 1.69 -18.45
CA TRP A 133 26.93 1.06 -17.17
C TRP A 133 25.82 1.24 -16.11
N LEU A 134 25.18 2.42 -16.10
CA LEU A 134 24.05 2.77 -15.23
C LEU A 134 22.78 2.01 -15.64
N HIS A 135 22.46 1.99 -16.93
CA HIS A 135 21.30 1.29 -17.49
C HIS A 135 21.34 -0.22 -17.22
N ARG A 136 22.50 -0.87 -17.37
CA ARG A 136 22.71 -2.28 -16.99
C ARG A 136 22.53 -2.57 -15.50
N ARG A 137 22.50 -1.53 -14.65
CA ARG A 137 22.19 -1.59 -13.20
C ARG A 137 20.81 -1.05 -12.86
N HIS A 138 19.94 -0.85 -13.86
CA HIS A 138 18.59 -0.30 -13.71
C HIS A 138 18.53 1.14 -13.17
N LEU A 139 19.62 1.90 -13.31
CA LEU A 139 19.70 3.34 -13.02
C LEU A 139 19.51 4.15 -14.32
N CYS A 140 19.50 5.48 -14.19
CA CYS A 140 19.56 6.46 -15.26
C CYS A 140 20.66 7.48 -14.94
N THR A 141 21.05 8.32 -15.90
CA THR A 141 21.90 9.48 -15.64
C THR A 141 21.11 10.58 -14.91
N ILE A 142 21.80 11.62 -14.42
CA ILE A 142 21.13 12.80 -13.86
C ILE A 142 20.40 13.58 -14.96
N ALA A 143 21.01 13.73 -16.15
CA ALA A 143 20.36 14.36 -17.30
C ALA A 143 19.06 13.65 -17.73
N GLU A 144 19.02 12.31 -17.69
CA GLU A 144 17.79 11.53 -17.94
C GLU A 144 16.73 11.72 -16.84
N ALA A 145 17.15 11.96 -15.59
CA ALA A 145 16.24 12.25 -14.49
C ALA A 145 15.66 13.67 -14.58
N ASP A 146 16.50 14.66 -14.87
CA ASP A 146 16.10 16.05 -15.05
C ASP A 146 15.19 16.21 -16.28
N ALA A 147 15.51 15.55 -17.39
CA ALA A 147 14.65 15.52 -18.57
C ALA A 147 13.28 14.91 -18.28
N TYR A 148 13.19 13.91 -17.39
CA TYR A 148 11.89 13.36 -16.96
C TYR A 148 11.11 14.34 -16.08
N ILE A 149 11.77 14.99 -15.10
CA ILE A 149 11.14 15.97 -14.20
C ILE A 149 10.65 17.19 -14.99
N ALA A 150 11.39 17.62 -16.01
CA ALA A 150 11.04 18.75 -16.87
C ALA A 150 9.96 18.44 -17.92
N ALA A 151 9.79 17.18 -18.32
CA ALA A 151 8.82 16.79 -19.35
C ALA A 151 7.36 16.78 -18.87
N ASP A 152 7.12 16.71 -17.56
CA ASP A 152 5.79 16.66 -16.93
C ASP A 152 4.85 15.55 -17.48
N ASP A 153 5.43 14.46 -18.02
CA ASP A 153 4.70 13.28 -18.50
C ASP A 153 5.01 12.06 -17.63
N HIS A 154 4.06 11.74 -16.75
CA HIS A 154 4.21 10.66 -15.79
C HIS A 154 3.63 9.32 -16.27
N ARG A 155 3.07 9.24 -17.49
CA ARG A 155 2.44 8.04 -18.08
C ARG A 155 3.41 6.86 -18.28
N ALA A 156 4.72 7.11 -18.21
CA ALA A 156 5.76 6.08 -18.24
C ALA A 156 6.23 5.60 -16.86
N TRP A 157 5.85 6.26 -15.75
CA TRP A 157 6.45 6.06 -14.42
C TRP A 157 6.57 4.61 -14.00
N ILE A 158 5.46 3.86 -13.95
CA ILE A 158 5.46 2.45 -13.48
C ILE A 158 6.19 1.49 -14.43
N LYS A 159 6.43 1.90 -15.68
CA LYS A 159 7.23 1.13 -16.65
C LYS A 159 8.74 1.34 -16.44
N ARG A 160 9.16 2.42 -15.77
CA ARG A 160 10.58 2.69 -15.49
C ARG A 160 11.13 1.69 -14.47
N PRO A 161 12.36 1.17 -14.66
CA PRO A 161 13.03 0.36 -13.66
C PRO A 161 13.10 1.06 -12.30
N THR A 162 13.04 0.27 -11.23
CA THR A 162 12.99 0.80 -9.86
C THR A 162 14.15 1.72 -9.50
N GLY A 163 15.37 1.42 -9.98
CA GLY A 163 16.52 2.29 -9.77
C GLY A 163 16.35 3.66 -10.42
N GLN A 164 15.85 3.73 -11.67
CA GLN A 164 15.55 5.00 -12.34
C GLN A 164 14.54 5.83 -11.55
N ARG A 165 13.44 5.21 -11.10
CA ARG A 165 12.44 5.88 -10.24
C ARG A 165 13.05 6.42 -8.96
N LEU A 166 13.98 5.69 -8.34
CA LEU A 166 14.69 6.12 -7.15
C LEU A 166 15.69 7.26 -7.43
N VAL A 167 16.41 7.24 -8.55
CA VAL A 167 17.29 8.35 -8.98
C VAL A 167 16.47 9.61 -9.21
N ILE A 168 15.37 9.51 -9.96
CA ILE A 168 14.43 10.61 -10.22
C ILE A 168 13.89 11.21 -8.92
N ALA A 169 13.32 10.37 -8.03
CA ALA A 169 12.79 10.82 -6.75
C ALA A 169 13.87 11.48 -5.86
N SER A 170 15.09 10.96 -5.89
CA SER A 170 16.21 11.54 -5.13
C SER A 170 16.65 12.89 -5.73
N ARG A 171 16.77 12.99 -7.05
CA ARG A 171 17.14 14.23 -7.75
C ARG A 171 16.10 15.32 -7.50
N TYR A 172 14.81 14.99 -7.64
CA TYR A 172 13.68 15.84 -7.30
C TYR A 172 13.73 16.31 -5.84
N TRP A 173 13.99 15.42 -4.88
CA TRP A 173 14.04 15.78 -3.47
C TRP A 173 15.16 16.77 -3.09
N HIS A 174 16.35 16.57 -3.66
CA HIS A 174 17.49 17.44 -3.37
C HIS A 174 17.48 18.74 -4.20
N ASN A 175 16.74 18.77 -5.31
CA ASN A 175 16.67 19.92 -6.23
C ASN A 175 15.24 20.06 -6.78
N PRO A 176 14.24 20.35 -5.91
CA PRO A 176 12.87 20.47 -6.36
C PRO A 176 12.72 21.67 -7.30
N PRO A 177 11.99 21.55 -8.41
CA PRO A 177 11.63 22.73 -9.20
C PRO A 177 10.78 23.68 -8.35
N ALA A 178 10.89 24.98 -8.57
CA ALA A 178 10.08 25.97 -7.86
C ALA A 178 8.58 25.68 -8.08
N SER A 179 7.82 25.50 -6.99
CA SER A 179 6.37 25.28 -7.09
C SER A 179 5.68 26.56 -7.54
N ALA A 180 5.19 26.58 -8.77
CA ALA A 180 4.48 27.73 -9.35
C ALA A 180 3.11 28.01 -8.68
N THR A 181 2.56 27.05 -7.92
CA THR A 181 1.19 27.13 -7.38
C THR A 181 1.15 27.23 -5.85
N GLY A 182 2.29 27.09 -5.16
CA GLY A 182 2.35 27.01 -3.70
C GLY A 182 1.71 25.75 -3.08
N ARG A 183 1.06 24.90 -3.89
CA ARG A 183 0.47 23.64 -3.45
C ARG A 183 1.52 22.54 -3.34
N THR A 184 1.27 21.58 -2.46
CA THR A 184 2.03 20.33 -2.37
C THR A 184 1.96 19.57 -3.70
N PRO A 185 3.10 19.14 -4.27
CA PRO A 185 3.11 18.38 -5.52
C PRO A 185 2.34 17.04 -5.41
N THR A 186 1.56 16.73 -6.45
CA THR A 186 0.82 15.46 -6.60
C THR A 186 1.54 14.46 -7.52
N ARG A 187 2.77 14.78 -7.95
CA ARG A 187 3.57 13.97 -8.87
C ARG A 187 4.17 12.71 -8.19
N PRO A 188 4.33 11.61 -8.93
CA PRO A 188 4.73 10.32 -8.35
C PRO A 188 6.15 10.30 -7.80
N GLU A 189 7.09 11.08 -8.35
CA GLU A 189 8.44 11.20 -7.80
C GLU A 189 8.47 11.96 -6.46
N HIS A 190 7.61 12.98 -6.27
CA HIS A 190 7.43 13.65 -4.97
C HIS A 190 6.87 12.67 -3.94
N HIS A 191 5.86 11.87 -4.29
CA HIS A 191 5.28 10.91 -3.35
C HIS A 191 6.28 9.84 -2.88
N ILE A 192 7.11 9.31 -3.78
CA ILE A 192 8.20 8.38 -3.40
C ILE A 192 9.27 9.10 -2.59
N ALA A 193 9.64 10.31 -2.97
CA ALA A 193 10.62 11.10 -2.24
C ALA A 193 10.19 11.37 -0.79
N ARG A 194 8.98 11.92 -0.60
CA ARG A 194 8.36 12.14 0.70
C ARG A 194 8.31 10.86 1.52
N PHE A 195 7.76 9.77 0.97
CA PHE A 195 7.64 8.50 1.70
C PHE A 195 8.98 8.00 2.25
N LEU A 196 10.03 7.98 1.40
CA LEU A 196 11.36 7.54 1.83
C LEU A 196 12.03 8.53 2.80
N ALA A 197 11.77 9.83 2.65
CA ALA A 197 12.23 10.85 3.60
C ALA A 197 11.55 10.71 4.98
N THR A 198 10.23 10.53 5.05
CA THR A 198 9.45 10.37 6.28
C THR A 198 10.01 9.25 7.18
N ARG A 199 10.31 8.09 6.59
CA ARG A 199 10.84 6.92 7.32
C ARG A 199 12.26 7.13 7.87
N ARG A 200 13.00 8.12 7.36
CA ARG A 200 14.36 8.48 7.80
C ARG A 200 14.42 9.76 8.62
N ALA A 201 13.39 10.61 8.54
CA ALA A 201 13.28 11.86 9.27
C ALA A 201 13.17 11.63 10.79
N ALA A 202 13.72 12.58 11.56
CA ALA A 202 13.55 12.69 13.01
C ALA A 202 12.23 13.39 13.37
N SER A 203 11.81 13.28 14.63
CA SER A 203 10.41 13.50 15.04
C SER A 203 9.74 14.85 14.73
N PRO A 204 10.38 16.03 14.67
CA PRO A 204 9.68 17.23 14.17
C PRO A 204 9.45 17.15 12.65
N GLN A 205 10.48 16.82 11.87
CA GLN A 205 10.39 16.74 10.42
C GLN A 205 9.50 15.58 9.94
N ARG A 206 9.54 14.42 10.61
CA ARG A 206 8.67 13.28 10.29
C ARG A 206 7.20 13.68 10.35
N ARG A 207 6.78 14.34 11.43
CA ARG A 207 5.40 14.79 11.61
C ARG A 207 4.96 15.79 10.54
N LEU A 208 5.85 16.68 10.09
CA LEU A 208 5.53 17.60 8.99
C LEU A 208 5.27 16.85 7.68
N LEU A 209 6.06 15.82 7.37
CA LEU A 209 5.88 15.00 6.16
C LEU A 209 4.67 14.04 6.25
N GLU A 210 4.34 13.57 7.45
CA GLU A 210 3.11 12.81 7.72
C GLU A 210 1.87 13.70 7.61
N GLN A 211 1.93 14.93 8.13
CA GLN A 211 0.88 15.93 8.00
C GLN A 211 0.66 16.32 6.53
N GLU A 212 1.72 16.61 5.78
CA GLU A 212 1.64 16.91 4.33
C GLU A 212 0.98 15.76 3.54
N ARG A 213 1.28 14.50 3.90
CA ARG A 213 0.64 13.32 3.33
C ARG A 213 -0.84 13.25 3.70
N ASP A 214 -1.18 13.43 4.97
CA ASP A 214 -2.54 13.26 5.48
C ASP A 214 -3.47 14.40 5.02
N ASP A 215 -2.96 15.63 4.91
CA ASP A 215 -3.66 16.76 4.30
C ASP A 215 -3.89 16.53 2.80
N GLN A 216 -2.88 16.07 2.07
CA GLN A 216 -3.03 15.72 0.64
C GLN A 216 -4.05 14.56 0.44
N ILE A 217 -4.09 13.58 1.33
CA ILE A 217 -5.13 12.53 1.33
C ILE A 217 -6.51 13.17 1.54
N ARG A 218 -6.67 14.01 2.58
CA ARG A 218 -7.95 14.67 2.92
C ARG A 218 -8.44 15.53 1.77
N ASP A 219 -7.61 16.44 1.25
CA ASP A 219 -7.97 17.34 0.17
C ASP A 219 -8.37 16.59 -1.10
N THR A 220 -7.73 15.45 -1.42
CA THR A 220 -8.13 14.65 -2.59
C THR A 220 -9.53 14.05 -2.43
N PHE A 221 -9.90 13.59 -1.23
CA PHE A 221 -11.26 13.16 -0.93
C PHE A 221 -12.25 14.32 -0.99
N LEU A 222 -11.92 15.47 -0.40
CA LEU A 222 -12.78 16.67 -0.47
C LEU A 222 -13.01 17.11 -1.91
N ASP A 223 -11.95 17.23 -2.71
CA ASP A 223 -12.03 17.60 -4.12
C ASP A 223 -12.86 16.56 -4.92
N THR A 224 -12.83 15.28 -4.54
CA THR A 224 -13.71 14.24 -5.12
C THR A 224 -15.19 14.50 -4.85
N PHE A 225 -15.54 15.00 -3.65
CA PHE A 225 -16.94 15.25 -3.25
C PHE A 225 -17.50 16.62 -3.67
N VAL A 226 -16.66 17.65 -3.72
CA VAL A 226 -17.09 19.06 -3.95
C VAL A 226 -16.50 19.69 -5.21
N ALA A 227 -16.08 18.88 -6.19
CA ALA A 227 -15.64 19.38 -7.49
C ALA A 227 -16.74 20.19 -8.20
N PRO A 228 -16.37 21.23 -8.97
CA PRO A 228 -17.31 22.00 -9.79
C PRO A 228 -17.92 21.19 -10.94
N GLY A 229 -17.37 20.01 -11.24
CA GLY A 229 -17.89 19.08 -12.25
C GLY A 229 -17.44 19.39 -13.68
N LEU A 230 -18.02 18.65 -14.63
CA LEU A 230 -17.76 18.84 -16.06
C LEU A 230 -18.64 19.92 -16.67
N LYS A 231 -18.01 20.78 -17.49
CA LYS A 231 -18.69 21.69 -18.42
C LYS A 231 -19.51 20.87 -19.45
N ASP A 232 -20.69 21.37 -19.82
CA ASP A 232 -21.60 20.70 -20.78
C ASP A 232 -21.01 20.51 -22.18
N SER A 233 -19.98 21.27 -22.54
CA SER A 233 -19.23 21.09 -23.78
C SER A 233 -18.35 19.83 -23.80
N HIS A 234 -18.19 19.12 -22.68
CA HIS A 234 -17.43 17.88 -22.62
C HIS A 234 -18.27 16.71 -23.15
N SER A 235 -17.65 15.85 -23.97
CA SER A 235 -18.31 14.64 -24.48
C SER A 235 -18.83 13.77 -23.34
N ASN A 236 -20.08 13.28 -23.44
CA ASN A 236 -20.75 12.48 -22.42
C ASN A 236 -20.80 13.10 -21.01
N ALA A 237 -20.72 14.43 -20.87
CA ALA A 237 -20.69 15.12 -19.57
C ALA A 237 -21.78 14.64 -18.60
N GLU A 238 -23.00 14.46 -19.08
CA GLU A 238 -24.13 14.01 -18.26
C GLU A 238 -23.98 12.55 -17.77
N GLU A 239 -23.44 11.66 -18.61
CA GLU A 239 -23.17 10.29 -18.15
C GLU A 239 -22.06 10.27 -17.09
N HIS A 240 -21.02 11.09 -17.27
CA HIS A 240 -19.95 11.24 -16.29
C HIS A 240 -20.50 11.82 -14.98
N ARG A 241 -21.29 12.90 -14.99
CA ARG A 241 -21.95 13.45 -13.78
C ARG A 241 -22.81 12.41 -13.07
N ARG A 242 -23.59 11.62 -13.80
CA ARG A 242 -24.42 10.54 -13.22
C ARG A 242 -23.58 9.43 -12.57
N ARG A 243 -22.45 9.04 -13.18
CA ARG A 243 -21.52 8.04 -12.63
C ARG A 243 -20.81 8.57 -11.39
N ASP A 244 -20.33 9.80 -11.45
CA ASP A 244 -19.64 10.47 -10.34
C ASP A 244 -20.54 10.65 -9.12
N LYS A 245 -21.74 11.22 -9.30
CA LYS A 245 -22.76 11.34 -8.25
C LYS A 245 -23.00 10.00 -7.56
N HIS A 246 -23.17 8.92 -8.34
CA HIS A 246 -23.40 7.60 -7.77
C HIS A 246 -22.19 7.03 -7.01
N ALA A 247 -20.96 7.23 -7.53
CA ALA A 247 -19.74 6.84 -6.82
C ALA A 247 -19.57 7.63 -5.51
N ASN A 248 -19.91 8.92 -5.51
CA ASN A 248 -19.85 9.80 -4.35
C ASN A 248 -20.93 9.48 -3.31
N GLU A 249 -22.16 9.12 -3.70
CA GLU A 249 -23.20 8.59 -2.81
C GLU A 249 -22.73 7.30 -2.11
N MET A 250 -22.17 6.35 -2.88
CA MET A 250 -21.62 5.10 -2.35
C MET A 250 -20.45 5.36 -1.38
N LEU A 251 -19.54 6.26 -1.74
CA LEU A 251 -18.37 6.61 -0.94
C LEU A 251 -18.77 7.37 0.35
N THR A 252 -19.78 8.25 0.28
CA THR A 252 -20.35 8.93 1.45
C THR A 252 -20.85 7.89 2.47
N ARG A 253 -21.68 6.93 2.04
CA ARG A 253 -22.23 5.88 2.92
C ARG A 253 -21.15 4.94 3.47
N ILE A 254 -20.11 4.66 2.69
CA ILE A 254 -18.92 3.97 3.19
C ILE A 254 -18.28 4.77 4.32
N PHE A 255 -18.07 6.08 4.16
CA PHE A 255 -17.48 6.89 5.22
C PHE A 255 -18.37 7.04 6.45
N VAL A 256 -19.70 7.05 6.33
CA VAL A 256 -20.61 7.00 7.50
C VAL A 256 -20.31 5.74 8.34
N ILE A 257 -20.20 4.57 7.70
CA ILE A 257 -19.84 3.31 8.39
C ILE A 257 -18.46 3.41 9.05
N LEU A 258 -17.46 4.01 8.38
CA LEU A 258 -16.11 4.14 8.93
C LEU A 258 -16.05 5.15 10.08
N GLN A 259 -16.74 6.27 9.97
CA GLN A 259 -16.74 7.35 10.96
C GLN A 259 -17.38 6.92 12.28
N HIS A 260 -18.28 5.94 12.26
CA HIS A 260 -18.93 5.41 13.47
C HIS A 260 -18.35 4.05 13.93
N GLY A 261 -17.67 3.27 13.08
CA GLY A 261 -17.22 1.90 13.44
C GLY A 261 -15.79 1.50 13.10
N LEU A 262 -14.94 2.39 12.57
CA LEU A 262 -13.57 2.01 12.17
C LEU A 262 -12.69 1.64 13.38
N LYS A 263 -12.28 0.37 13.40
CA LYS A 263 -11.25 -0.19 14.27
C LYS A 263 -10.00 -0.56 13.48
N VAL A 264 -8.86 -0.51 14.16
CA VAL A 264 -7.56 -0.97 13.67
C VAL A 264 -7.05 -2.13 14.52
N TYR A 265 -6.28 -3.04 13.91
CA TYR A 265 -5.65 -4.12 14.66
C TYR A 265 -4.35 -3.65 15.32
N GLU A 266 -4.23 -3.81 16.64
CA GLU A 266 -3.03 -3.54 17.42
C GLU A 266 -2.45 -4.85 18.00
N PRO A 267 -1.17 -5.19 17.73
CA PRO A 267 -0.54 -6.42 18.20
C PRO A 267 -0.50 -6.52 19.74
N GLY A 268 -1.36 -7.37 20.30
CA GLY A 268 -1.49 -7.59 21.74
C GLY A 268 -2.83 -7.14 22.29
N GLU A 269 -3.45 -6.11 21.70
CA GLU A 269 -4.71 -5.52 22.14
C GLU A 269 -5.92 -5.98 21.31
N GLY A 270 -5.70 -6.37 20.05
CA GLY A 270 -6.77 -6.81 19.15
C GLY A 270 -7.32 -5.66 18.31
N HIS A 271 -8.63 -5.58 18.14
CA HIS A 271 -9.26 -4.51 17.36
C HIS A 271 -9.69 -3.35 18.27
N VAL A 272 -8.97 -2.23 18.17
CA VAL A 272 -9.23 -1.01 18.95
C VAL A 272 -9.73 0.11 18.05
N ASP A 273 -10.44 1.07 18.63
CA ASP A 273 -10.98 2.24 17.92
C ASP A 273 -9.87 3.07 17.28
N TYR A 274 -10.04 3.44 16.00
CA TYR A 274 -9.04 4.26 15.31
C TYR A 274 -9.06 5.71 15.81
N ARG A 275 -7.94 6.17 16.39
CA ARG A 275 -7.79 7.50 17.02
C ARG A 275 -6.62 8.33 16.47
N GLU A 276 -5.70 7.73 15.71
CA GLU A 276 -4.43 8.38 15.31
C GLU A 276 -4.56 9.44 14.20
N GLY A 277 -5.71 9.55 13.54
CA GLY A 277 -5.89 10.43 12.39
C GLY A 277 -7.23 10.28 11.70
N ASP A 278 -7.28 10.71 10.45
CA ASP A 278 -8.49 10.77 9.64
C ASP A 278 -8.96 9.40 9.15
N VAL A 279 -10.27 9.12 9.20
CA VAL A 279 -10.85 7.88 8.68
C VAL A 279 -10.65 7.72 7.16
N ALA A 280 -10.42 8.82 6.44
CA ALA A 280 -9.89 8.86 5.07
C ALA A 280 -8.72 7.88 4.84
N ARG A 281 -7.80 7.79 5.81
CA ARG A 281 -6.60 6.91 5.73
C ARG A 281 -6.94 5.43 5.66
N ALA A 282 -8.12 5.01 6.12
CA ALA A 282 -8.55 3.61 6.02
C ALA A 282 -8.56 3.12 4.55
N LEU A 283 -9.00 3.98 3.63
CA LEU A 283 -9.12 3.67 2.20
C LEU A 283 -7.97 4.24 1.35
N ALA A 284 -7.33 5.33 1.79
CA ALA A 284 -6.30 6.03 1.02
C ALA A 284 -5.08 5.16 0.64
N HIS A 285 -4.66 4.22 1.48
CA HIS A 285 -3.40 3.47 1.29
C HIS A 285 -3.55 2.20 0.44
N GLY A 286 -4.54 2.13 -0.46
CA GLY A 286 -4.77 0.98 -1.36
C GLY A 286 -4.93 -0.36 -0.64
N GLY A 287 -5.37 -0.31 0.63
CA GLY A 287 -5.75 -1.47 1.43
C GLY A 287 -7.26 -1.63 1.47
N ARG A 288 -7.73 -2.52 2.33
CA ARG A 288 -9.15 -2.84 2.46
C ARG A 288 -9.57 -2.82 3.93
N VAL A 289 -10.83 -2.44 4.15
CA VAL A 289 -11.55 -2.53 5.43
C VAL A 289 -12.49 -3.74 5.33
N ASN A 290 -12.51 -4.56 6.37
CA ASN A 290 -13.40 -5.71 6.45
C ASN A 290 -14.56 -5.37 7.40
N ILE A 291 -15.77 -5.24 6.85
CA ILE A 291 -17.00 -4.98 7.60
C ILE A 291 -17.69 -6.31 7.87
N ARG A 292 -17.82 -6.71 9.14
CA ARG A 292 -18.58 -7.90 9.55
C ARG A 292 -20.07 -7.60 9.53
N ILE A 293 -20.84 -8.48 8.90
CA ILE A 293 -22.30 -8.41 8.85
C ILE A 293 -22.82 -9.49 9.83
N PRO A 294 -23.72 -9.16 10.77
CA PRO A 294 -24.27 -10.15 11.68
C PRO A 294 -25.02 -11.27 10.95
N LYS A 295 -25.34 -12.34 11.69
CA LYS A 295 -26.25 -13.39 11.20
C LYS A 295 -27.62 -12.78 10.97
N ILE A 296 -28.27 -13.20 9.88
CA ILE A 296 -29.63 -12.74 9.55
C ILE A 296 -30.69 -13.71 10.07
N THR A 297 -31.87 -13.23 10.42
CA THR A 297 -33.02 -14.10 10.72
C THR A 297 -33.73 -14.56 9.44
N ALA A 298 -34.74 -15.43 9.57
CA ALA A 298 -35.49 -15.94 8.43
C ALA A 298 -36.41 -14.84 7.85
N GLY A 299 -36.16 -14.46 6.60
CA GLY A 299 -36.90 -13.38 5.90
C GLY A 299 -36.14 -12.05 5.82
N GLU A 300 -35.07 -11.87 6.58
CA GLU A 300 -34.17 -10.72 6.43
C GLU A 300 -33.39 -10.76 5.11
N ASN A 301 -33.08 -9.57 4.58
CA ASN A 301 -32.42 -9.42 3.29
C ASN A 301 -30.89 -9.61 3.39
N PRO A 302 -30.28 -10.66 2.80
CA PRO A 302 -28.83 -10.88 2.86
C PRO A 302 -28.01 -9.84 2.07
N TYR A 303 -28.65 -8.99 1.27
CA TYR A 303 -28.04 -7.87 0.53
C TYR A 303 -28.33 -6.50 1.18
N ALA A 304 -28.91 -6.45 2.38
CA ALA A 304 -29.25 -5.20 3.08
C ALA A 304 -28.13 -4.15 3.04
N LEU A 305 -26.89 -4.54 3.36
CA LEU A 305 -25.74 -3.63 3.35
C LEU A 305 -25.39 -3.13 1.94
N THR A 306 -25.38 -3.99 0.92
CA THR A 306 -25.08 -3.55 -0.46
C THR A 306 -26.23 -2.77 -1.10
N ASN A 307 -27.46 -2.95 -0.62
CA ASN A 307 -28.60 -2.10 -0.96
C ASN A 307 -28.45 -0.70 -0.34
N HIS A 308 -28.11 -0.63 0.96
CA HIS A 308 -27.82 0.63 1.64
C HIS A 308 -26.71 1.41 0.90
N LEU A 309 -25.59 0.74 0.57
CA LEU A 309 -24.50 1.33 -0.23
C LEU A 309 -24.86 1.66 -1.70
N GLY A 310 -26.06 1.33 -2.17
CA GLY A 310 -26.50 1.58 -3.55
C GLY A 310 -25.80 0.70 -4.60
N ALA A 311 -25.13 -0.38 -4.21
CA ALA A 311 -24.51 -1.34 -5.12
C ALA A 311 -25.52 -2.37 -5.67
N THR A 312 -26.54 -2.70 -4.89
CA THR A 312 -27.60 -3.66 -5.26
C THR A 312 -29.01 -3.12 -5.01
N ARG A 313 -30.02 -3.83 -5.52
CA ARG A 313 -31.45 -3.66 -5.21
C ARG A 313 -32.09 -5.01 -4.90
N GLY A 314 -33.19 -4.95 -4.15
CA GLY A 314 -34.03 -6.11 -3.81
C GLY A 314 -33.36 -7.12 -2.87
N ASP A 315 -33.99 -8.28 -2.73
CA ASP A 315 -33.55 -9.44 -1.95
C ASP A 315 -32.65 -10.41 -2.74
N ARG A 316 -32.59 -10.25 -4.07
CA ARG A 316 -31.81 -11.07 -5.01
C ARG A 316 -30.41 -10.55 -5.30
N GLY A 317 -30.08 -9.33 -4.87
CA GLY A 317 -28.77 -8.73 -5.09
C GLY A 317 -28.54 -8.29 -6.54
N GLU A 318 -29.58 -7.77 -7.19
CA GLU A 318 -29.50 -7.25 -8.54
C GLU A 318 -28.65 -5.98 -8.55
N ALA A 319 -27.60 -5.90 -9.37
CA ALA A 319 -26.69 -4.76 -9.38
C ALA A 319 -27.38 -3.50 -9.92
N VAL A 320 -27.16 -2.34 -9.29
CA VAL A 320 -27.78 -1.06 -9.70
C VAL A 320 -27.41 -0.66 -11.14
N ALA A 321 -26.18 -0.97 -11.57
CA ALA A 321 -25.80 -0.97 -12.98
C ALA A 321 -24.99 -2.24 -13.31
N PRO A 322 -25.21 -2.90 -14.48
CA PRO A 322 -24.49 -4.11 -14.86
C PRO A 322 -22.96 -3.96 -14.91
N THR A 323 -22.47 -2.75 -15.22
CA THR A 323 -21.04 -2.40 -15.24
C THR A 323 -20.36 -2.50 -13.87
N GLN A 324 -21.12 -2.51 -12.78
CA GLN A 324 -20.61 -2.62 -11.41
C GLN A 324 -20.30 -4.07 -11.03
N LYS A 325 -20.94 -5.05 -11.70
CA LYS A 325 -20.78 -6.47 -11.40
C LYS A 325 -19.46 -6.97 -12.00
N ARG A 326 -18.47 -7.27 -11.14
CA ARG A 326 -17.15 -7.73 -11.59
C ARG A 326 -17.09 -9.24 -11.80
N SER A 327 -16.35 -9.66 -12.82
CA SER A 327 -16.06 -11.07 -13.12
C SER A 327 -14.84 -11.63 -12.39
N PHE A 328 -13.99 -10.79 -11.78
CA PHE A 328 -12.82 -11.24 -11.03
C PHE A 328 -12.40 -10.29 -9.89
N ALA A 329 -11.81 -10.88 -8.83
CA ALA A 329 -11.15 -10.20 -7.72
C ALA A 329 -9.70 -10.68 -7.60
N THR A 330 -8.79 -9.76 -7.29
CA THR A 330 -7.34 -9.99 -7.13
C THR A 330 -6.94 -10.53 -5.75
N HIS A 331 -7.82 -10.39 -4.74
CA HIS A 331 -7.67 -10.94 -3.40
C HIS A 331 -9.00 -11.56 -2.96
N HIS A 332 -8.94 -12.61 -2.14
CA HIS A 332 -10.13 -13.36 -1.69
C HIS A 332 -10.27 -13.31 -0.17
N MET A 333 -11.51 -13.17 0.31
CA MET A 333 -11.82 -13.17 1.74
C MET A 333 -12.43 -14.51 2.17
N GLY A 334 -11.72 -15.25 3.01
CA GLY A 334 -12.33 -16.25 3.88
C GLY A 334 -12.87 -15.58 5.14
N ILE A 335 -13.96 -16.12 5.70
CA ILE A 335 -14.37 -15.87 7.09
C ILE A 335 -14.45 -17.24 7.73
N GLY A 336 -13.79 -17.41 8.87
CA GLY A 336 -13.92 -18.57 9.73
C GLY A 336 -15.31 -18.66 10.35
N TRP A 337 -15.54 -19.75 11.08
CA TRP A 337 -16.75 -19.93 11.86
C TRP A 337 -16.61 -19.23 13.20
N ASP A 338 -17.72 -18.77 13.78
CA ASP A 338 -17.73 -18.37 15.18
C ASP A 338 -17.55 -19.61 16.07
N ASP A 339 -16.81 -19.47 17.16
CA ASP A 339 -16.49 -20.51 18.13
C ASP A 339 -16.94 -20.06 19.53
N GLY A 340 -18.19 -20.37 19.88
CA GLY A 340 -18.85 -19.85 21.08
C GLY A 340 -18.89 -18.31 21.09
N PRO A 341 -18.35 -17.64 22.11
CA PRO A 341 -18.29 -16.17 22.18
C PRO A 341 -17.25 -15.56 21.23
N ARG A 342 -16.43 -16.36 20.53
CA ARG A 342 -15.37 -15.85 19.66
C ARG A 342 -15.86 -15.70 18.23
N SER A 343 -15.84 -14.46 17.76
CA SER A 343 -16.10 -14.08 16.36
C SER A 343 -15.14 -14.81 15.40
N GLY A 344 -15.69 -15.39 14.33
CA GLY A 344 -14.93 -16.14 13.34
C GLY A 344 -13.89 -15.30 12.60
N ARG A 345 -12.60 -15.65 12.74
CA ARG A 345 -11.51 -14.90 12.12
C ARG A 345 -11.63 -14.87 10.61
N PHE A 346 -11.58 -13.68 10.03
CA PHE A 346 -11.34 -13.52 8.61
C PHE A 346 -9.95 -14.04 8.22
N LYS A 347 -9.81 -14.49 6.98
CA LYS A 347 -8.53 -14.74 6.32
C LYS A 347 -8.59 -14.12 4.94
N GLU A 348 -8.06 -12.92 4.78
CA GLU A 348 -7.70 -12.43 3.46
C GLU A 348 -6.53 -13.27 2.92
N LYS A 349 -6.74 -13.90 1.77
CA LYS A 349 -5.73 -14.70 1.07
C LYS A 349 -5.08 -13.85 -0.02
N SER A 350 -3.83 -13.48 0.19
CA SER A 350 -2.96 -12.85 -0.81
C SER A 350 -1.82 -13.79 -1.21
N GLY A 351 -1.43 -13.80 -2.49
CA GLY A 351 -0.30 -14.59 -2.97
C GLY A 351 -0.33 -14.95 -4.45
N LEU A 352 0.86 -15.11 -5.04
CA LEU A 352 1.04 -15.39 -6.47
C LEU A 352 0.31 -16.67 -6.92
N ALA A 353 0.28 -17.70 -6.07
CA ALA A 353 -0.41 -18.97 -6.31
C ALA A 353 -1.94 -18.82 -6.46
N TYR A 354 -2.55 -17.87 -5.74
CA TYR A 354 -3.99 -17.59 -5.85
C TYR A 354 -4.32 -16.68 -7.04
N SER A 355 -3.41 -15.79 -7.46
CA SER A 355 -3.55 -14.99 -8.69
C SER A 355 -3.56 -15.81 -10.00
N LEU A 356 -3.26 -17.11 -9.92
CA LEU A 356 -3.40 -18.08 -11.02
C LEU A 356 -4.71 -18.89 -10.94
N GLN A 357 -5.40 -18.91 -9.79
CA GLN A 357 -6.72 -19.52 -9.63
C GLN A 357 -7.88 -18.58 -10.04
N ASN A 358 -7.58 -17.47 -10.72
CA ASN A 358 -8.49 -16.41 -11.17
C ASN A 358 -9.76 -16.82 -11.95
N LYS A 359 -9.96 -18.11 -12.24
CA LYS A 359 -11.16 -18.63 -12.94
C LYS A 359 -12.27 -19.09 -11.99
N PHE A 360 -11.99 -19.24 -10.70
CA PHE A 360 -12.97 -19.67 -9.70
C PHE A 360 -12.97 -18.71 -8.52
N ALA A 361 -13.66 -17.58 -8.68
CA ALA A 361 -14.25 -16.89 -7.54
C ALA A 361 -15.03 -17.92 -6.71
N ASP A 362 -14.96 -17.86 -5.38
CA ASP A 362 -15.96 -18.57 -4.55
C ASP A 362 -17.33 -18.09 -5.04
N PRO A 363 -18.22 -18.96 -5.57
CA PRO A 363 -19.48 -18.53 -6.18
C PRO A 363 -20.42 -17.83 -5.18
N ARG A 364 -20.09 -17.92 -3.88
CA ARG A 364 -20.74 -17.23 -2.75
C ARG A 364 -20.26 -15.78 -2.56
N THR A 365 -19.12 -15.39 -3.13
CA THR A 365 -18.60 -14.02 -3.08
C THR A 365 -19.13 -13.23 -4.28
N LYS A 366 -19.87 -12.16 -4.01
CA LYS A 366 -20.36 -11.21 -5.03
C LYS A 366 -19.44 -10.00 -5.07
N LEU A 367 -19.19 -9.48 -6.27
CA LEU A 367 -18.23 -8.40 -6.50
C LEU A 367 -18.94 -7.22 -7.16
N TYR A 368 -18.93 -6.07 -6.48
CA TYR A 368 -19.49 -4.81 -6.95
C TYR A 368 -18.42 -3.71 -6.95
N GLY A 369 -18.73 -2.55 -7.50
CA GLY A 369 -17.86 -1.39 -7.46
C GLY A 369 -18.41 -0.19 -8.22
N ALA A 370 -17.74 0.96 -8.06
CA ALA A 370 -18.02 2.20 -8.77
C ALA A 370 -16.70 2.95 -9.02
N ASP A 371 -16.66 3.81 -10.03
CA ASP A 371 -15.46 4.54 -10.43
C ASP A 371 -15.56 6.00 -9.95
N PRO A 372 -14.97 6.38 -8.80
CA PRO A 372 -14.94 7.78 -8.37
C PRO A 372 -13.96 8.60 -9.23
N ALA A 373 -14.28 9.87 -9.47
CA ALA A 373 -13.34 10.84 -10.02
C ALA A 373 -12.37 11.34 -8.93
N ALA A 374 -11.43 10.49 -8.49
CA ALA A 374 -10.52 10.84 -7.39
C ALA A 374 -9.69 12.09 -7.71
N GLY A 375 -9.78 13.12 -6.87
CA GLY A 375 -9.22 14.46 -7.13
C GLY A 375 -10.20 15.44 -7.80
N GLY A 376 -11.44 15.01 -8.05
CA GLY A 376 -12.56 15.84 -8.45
C GLY A 376 -12.94 15.75 -9.93
N LEU A 377 -14.22 15.51 -10.19
CA LEU A 377 -14.79 15.50 -11.55
C LEU A 377 -14.49 16.82 -12.29
N GLY A 378 -13.81 16.72 -13.43
CA GLY A 378 -13.49 17.89 -14.27
C GLY A 378 -12.23 18.67 -13.88
N ASN A 379 -11.62 18.37 -12.73
CA ASN A 379 -10.29 18.88 -12.40
C ASN A 379 -9.23 18.23 -13.32
N LEU A 380 -8.00 18.77 -13.32
CA LEU A 380 -6.87 18.19 -14.04
C LEU A 380 -5.98 17.36 -13.11
N ASP A 381 -5.50 16.22 -13.59
CA ASP A 381 -4.50 15.40 -12.92
C ASP A 381 -3.07 15.98 -13.07
N PHE A 382 -2.08 15.30 -12.49
CA PHE A 382 -0.67 15.69 -12.59
C PHE A 382 -0.04 15.51 -13.99
N ASN A 383 -0.77 15.00 -14.99
CA ASN A 383 -0.39 14.99 -16.40
C ASN A 383 -1.18 16.04 -17.24
N GLY A 384 -2.01 16.87 -16.59
CA GLY A 384 -2.91 17.81 -17.26
C GLY A 384 -4.15 17.18 -17.89
N GLU A 385 -4.48 15.92 -17.59
CA GLU A 385 -5.66 15.21 -18.11
C GLU A 385 -6.89 15.45 -17.24
N THR A 386 -8.07 15.57 -17.85
CA THR A 386 -9.33 15.74 -17.11
C THR A 386 -9.67 14.47 -16.30
N ILE A 387 -9.90 14.65 -15.01
CA ILE A 387 -10.28 13.58 -14.09
C ILE A 387 -11.74 13.18 -14.34
N LEU A 388 -11.94 11.90 -14.64
CA LEU A 388 -13.22 11.30 -15.02
C LEU A 388 -13.54 10.02 -14.20
N PRO A 389 -14.84 9.72 -13.96
CA PRO A 389 -15.34 8.51 -13.31
C PRO A 389 -15.40 7.35 -14.34
N ASP A 390 -14.23 6.98 -14.85
CA ASP A 390 -14.07 5.99 -15.91
C ASP A 390 -13.23 4.77 -15.48
N GLY A 391 -12.75 4.77 -14.24
CA GLY A 391 -11.90 3.73 -13.66
C GLY A 391 -10.41 3.96 -13.84
N SER A 392 -9.97 5.01 -14.54
CA SER A 392 -8.55 5.34 -14.69
C SER A 392 -8.00 6.09 -13.46
N ASN A 393 -8.86 6.89 -12.81
CA ASN A 393 -8.55 7.72 -11.65
C ASN A 393 -8.92 7.06 -10.31
N GLY A 394 -9.51 5.87 -10.28
CA GLY A 394 -9.84 5.18 -9.04
C GLY A 394 -10.98 4.20 -9.23
N HIS A 395 -11.12 3.26 -8.30
CA HIS A 395 -12.18 2.27 -8.33
C HIS A 395 -12.53 1.77 -6.92
N ILE A 396 -13.75 2.03 -6.47
CA ILE A 396 -14.31 1.45 -5.24
C ILE A 396 -14.54 -0.05 -5.48
N PHE A 397 -13.91 -0.89 -4.67
CA PHE A 397 -14.08 -2.34 -4.66
C PHE A 397 -14.99 -2.76 -3.51
N LEU A 398 -16.01 -3.55 -3.82
CA LEU A 398 -16.92 -4.17 -2.85
C LEU A 398 -16.92 -5.70 -3.03
N GLY A 399 -16.41 -6.43 -2.04
CA GLY A 399 -16.40 -7.89 -1.99
C GLY A 399 -17.36 -8.43 -0.94
N LEU A 400 -18.60 -8.77 -1.33
CA LEU A 400 -19.64 -9.25 -0.43
C LEU A 400 -19.60 -10.78 -0.30
N LYS A 401 -19.57 -11.27 0.94
CA LYS A 401 -19.94 -12.64 1.31
C LYS A 401 -21.20 -12.59 2.16
N LEU A 402 -22.27 -13.21 1.67
CA LEU A 402 -23.61 -13.09 2.26
C LEU A 402 -23.65 -13.66 3.70
N PRO A 403 -24.36 -12.98 4.63
CA PRO A 403 -24.75 -13.58 5.90
C PRO A 403 -25.78 -14.68 5.68
N THR A 404 -25.93 -15.57 6.66
CA THR A 404 -27.02 -16.55 6.73
C THR A 404 -27.55 -16.67 8.16
N THR A 405 -28.63 -17.42 8.34
CA THR A 405 -29.18 -17.85 9.64
C THR A 405 -28.21 -18.59 10.54
N HIS A 406 -27.05 -19.03 10.02
CA HIS A 406 -26.07 -19.81 10.76
C HIS A 406 -24.67 -19.19 10.77
N ARG A 407 -24.37 -18.21 9.91
CA ARG A 407 -23.02 -17.64 9.77
C ARG A 407 -23.06 -16.13 9.50
N PRO A 408 -22.16 -15.35 10.12
CA PRO A 408 -22.02 -13.94 9.78
C PRO A 408 -21.57 -13.78 8.32
N GLY A 409 -22.00 -12.68 7.72
CA GLY A 409 -21.51 -12.24 6.42
C GLY A 409 -20.30 -11.32 6.59
N ALA A 410 -19.80 -10.82 5.47
CA ALA A 410 -18.96 -9.64 5.48
C ALA A 410 -18.94 -8.93 4.14
N LEU A 411 -18.62 -7.64 4.20
CA LEU A 411 -18.29 -6.82 3.05
C LEU A 411 -16.83 -6.37 3.15
N GLN A 412 -16.04 -6.67 2.14
CA GLN A 412 -14.72 -6.08 1.97
C GLN A 412 -14.86 -4.78 1.16
N VAL A 413 -14.38 -3.66 1.71
CA VAL A 413 -14.40 -2.35 1.05
C VAL A 413 -12.96 -1.87 0.84
N GLY A 414 -12.66 -1.30 -0.33
CA GLY A 414 -11.37 -0.66 -0.58
C GLY A 414 -11.41 0.23 -1.81
N ILE A 415 -10.36 1.03 -2.00
CA ILE A 415 -10.18 1.81 -3.22
C ILE A 415 -8.94 1.29 -3.95
N GLU A 416 -9.15 0.74 -5.14
CA GLU A 416 -8.10 0.34 -6.08
C GLU A 416 -7.68 1.57 -6.90
N THR A 417 -6.38 1.71 -7.21
CA THR A 417 -5.85 2.83 -8.02
C THR A 417 -6.52 2.93 -9.40
N THR A 418 -6.99 1.81 -9.94
CA THR A 418 -7.43 1.69 -11.33
C THR A 418 -8.36 0.49 -11.47
N ALA A 419 -9.48 0.65 -12.16
CA ALA A 419 -10.45 -0.40 -12.43
C ALA A 419 -9.87 -1.50 -13.35
N PRO A 420 -10.38 -2.75 -13.27
CA PRO A 420 -10.12 -3.81 -14.24
C PRO A 420 -10.05 -3.36 -15.72
N GLY A 421 -8.90 -3.59 -16.35
CA GLY A 421 -8.66 -3.29 -17.77
C GLY A 421 -8.21 -1.85 -18.07
N LYS A 422 -8.41 -0.90 -17.15
CA LYS A 422 -8.03 0.52 -17.28
C LYS A 422 -6.55 0.76 -16.99
N THR A 423 -6.09 1.98 -17.29
CA THR A 423 -4.70 2.42 -17.11
C THR A 423 -4.70 3.72 -16.30
N SER A 424 -3.90 3.79 -15.23
CA SER A 424 -3.71 5.01 -14.43
C SER A 424 -2.90 6.08 -15.18
N GLY A 425 -2.97 7.34 -14.73
CA GLY A 425 -2.03 8.41 -15.15
C GLY A 425 -0.52 8.11 -14.93
N VAL A 426 -0.15 7.12 -14.10
CA VAL A 426 1.26 6.65 -13.95
C VAL A 426 1.63 5.44 -14.84
N GLY A 427 0.78 5.08 -15.80
CA GLY A 427 1.01 3.99 -16.75
C GLY A 427 0.79 2.56 -16.23
N TYR A 428 0.29 2.41 -15.00
CA TYR A 428 -0.10 1.10 -14.45
C TYR A 428 -1.42 0.62 -15.07
N LYS A 429 -1.43 -0.62 -15.60
CA LYS A 429 -2.63 -1.26 -16.16
C LYS A 429 -3.14 -2.37 -15.25
N HIS A 430 -4.36 -2.24 -14.74
CA HIS A 430 -4.95 -3.23 -13.83
C HIS A 430 -5.44 -4.47 -14.60
N THR A 431 -4.51 -5.39 -14.89
CA THR A 431 -4.81 -6.70 -15.52
C THR A 431 -5.06 -7.79 -14.48
N TRP A 432 -5.61 -8.93 -14.88
CA TRP A 432 -5.78 -10.10 -14.00
C TRP A 432 -4.46 -10.64 -13.41
N ARG A 433 -3.31 -10.37 -14.05
CA ARG A 433 -1.96 -10.73 -13.56
C ARG A 433 -1.39 -9.73 -12.55
N SER A 434 -2.17 -8.71 -12.18
CA SER A 434 -1.79 -7.74 -11.16
C SER A 434 -1.74 -8.40 -9.80
N SER A 435 -0.57 -8.34 -9.18
CA SER A 435 -0.42 -8.51 -7.74
C SER A 435 -0.17 -7.16 -7.11
N GLU A 436 -0.45 -7.03 -5.81
CA GLU A 436 -0.13 -5.84 -5.03
C GLU A 436 1.33 -5.40 -5.20
N LYS A 437 2.27 -6.36 -5.23
CA LYS A 437 3.71 -6.17 -5.49
C LYS A 437 4.07 -5.64 -6.89
N LYS A 438 3.12 -5.62 -7.83
CA LYS A 438 3.27 -5.09 -9.21
C LYS A 438 2.34 -3.89 -9.47
N SER A 439 1.60 -3.44 -8.47
CA SER A 439 0.69 -2.31 -8.58
C SER A 439 1.40 -0.98 -8.30
N SER A 440 0.78 0.16 -8.64
CA SER A 440 1.32 1.47 -8.24
C SER A 440 1.55 1.51 -6.72
N PRO A 441 2.73 1.95 -6.23
CA PRO A 441 3.02 2.03 -4.79
C PRO A 441 2.15 3.08 -4.07
N VAL A 442 1.63 4.05 -4.82
CA VAL A 442 0.73 5.11 -4.35
C VAL A 442 -0.67 4.91 -4.95
N SER A 443 -1.72 5.18 -4.19
CA SER A 443 -3.11 5.17 -4.68
C SER A 443 -3.46 6.47 -5.41
N SER A 444 -4.67 6.53 -5.99
CA SER A 444 -5.22 7.77 -6.54
C SER A 444 -5.55 8.82 -5.48
N PHE A 445 -5.69 8.41 -4.22
CA PHE A 445 -5.87 9.28 -3.05
C PHE A 445 -4.53 9.53 -2.34
N HIS A 446 -3.41 9.47 -3.07
CA HIS A 446 -2.04 9.83 -2.64
C HIS A 446 -1.46 9.08 -1.42
N GLY A 447 -2.18 8.12 -0.85
CA GLY A 447 -1.69 7.23 0.20
C GLY A 447 -0.71 6.18 -0.35
N HIS A 448 0.49 6.12 0.22
CA HIS A 448 1.47 5.07 -0.09
C HIS A 448 1.07 3.73 0.55
N LYS A 449 1.19 2.60 -0.17
CA LYS A 449 0.67 1.28 0.25
C LYS A 449 1.36 0.66 1.46
N GLN A 450 2.48 1.21 1.91
CA GLN A 450 3.14 0.79 3.15
C GLN A 450 2.72 1.61 4.38
N ASP A 451 2.06 2.76 4.18
CA ASP A 451 1.59 3.65 5.25
C ASP A 451 0.16 3.28 5.71
N LYS A 452 -0.29 2.05 5.42
CA LYS A 452 -1.61 1.54 5.82
C LYS A 452 -1.74 1.58 7.35
N ILE A 453 -2.87 2.11 7.82
CA ILE A 453 -3.23 2.07 9.25
C ILE A 453 -3.55 0.63 9.68
N GLY A 454 -3.30 0.36 10.97
CA GLY A 454 -3.45 -0.95 11.59
C GLY A 454 -2.21 -1.84 11.45
N GLY A 455 -1.76 -2.36 12.58
CA GLY A 455 -0.67 -3.33 12.67
C GLY A 455 -1.09 -4.73 12.22
N GLY A 456 -0.23 -5.72 12.50
CA GLY A 456 -0.46 -7.11 12.13
C GLY A 456 -0.26 -7.40 10.64
N LYS A 457 -0.59 -8.63 10.24
CA LYS A 457 -0.47 -9.16 8.88
C LYS A 457 -1.84 -9.15 8.19
N THR A 458 -1.87 -9.47 6.90
CA THR A 458 -3.09 -9.64 6.09
C THR A 458 -4.14 -10.58 6.72
N GLY A 459 -3.72 -11.55 7.55
CA GLY A 459 -4.63 -12.46 8.26
C GLY A 459 -5.32 -11.88 9.49
N ASP A 460 -4.91 -10.69 9.96
CA ASP A 460 -5.32 -10.13 11.27
C ASP A 460 -6.40 -9.03 11.12
N ASN A 461 -6.76 -8.65 9.89
CA ASN A 461 -7.72 -7.58 9.56
C ASN A 461 -7.27 -6.22 10.08
N GLN A 462 -6.21 -5.68 9.49
CA GLN A 462 -5.59 -4.41 9.88
C GLN A 462 -6.62 -3.27 10.07
N ARG A 463 -7.71 -3.27 9.30
CA ARG A 463 -8.88 -2.38 9.48
C ARG A 463 -10.16 -3.20 9.51
N PHE A 464 -11.04 -2.87 10.43
CA PHE A 464 -12.23 -3.66 10.74
C PHE A 464 -13.42 -2.76 11.14
N VAL A 465 -14.64 -3.25 10.93
CA VAL A 465 -15.89 -2.71 11.47
C VAL A 465 -16.77 -3.91 11.82
N ASP A 466 -17.44 -3.90 12.98
CA ASP A 466 -18.51 -4.87 13.28
C ASP A 466 -19.87 -4.17 13.31
N LEU A 467 -20.77 -4.56 12.42
CA LEU A 467 -22.12 -3.98 12.37
C LEU A 467 -22.99 -4.45 13.54
N ASP A 468 -22.62 -5.51 14.26
CA ASP A 468 -23.36 -5.91 15.47
C ASP A 468 -23.19 -4.89 16.61
N GLU A 469 -22.10 -4.10 16.60
CA GLU A 469 -21.85 -3.00 17.55
C GLU A 469 -22.65 -1.72 17.23
N PHE A 470 -23.34 -1.65 16.08
CA PHE A 470 -24.22 -0.54 15.72
C PHE A 470 -25.65 -0.70 16.26
N ARG A 471 -25.90 -1.71 17.09
CA ARG A 471 -27.16 -1.89 17.80
C ARG A 471 -27.14 -1.11 19.11
N SER A 472 -28.14 -0.29 19.34
CA SER A 472 -28.39 0.40 20.61
C SER A 472 -29.83 0.15 21.09
N PRO A 473 -30.20 0.57 22.31
CA PRO A 473 -31.61 0.55 22.75
C PRO A 473 -32.55 1.35 21.84
N GLU A 474 -32.05 2.44 21.26
CA GLU A 474 -32.76 3.34 20.34
C GLU A 474 -32.82 2.75 18.91
N HIS A 475 -31.74 2.08 18.50
CA HIS A 475 -31.60 1.42 17.20
C HIS A 475 -31.29 -0.08 17.38
N PRO A 476 -32.28 -0.93 17.69
CA PRO A 476 -32.05 -2.37 17.94
C PRO A 476 -31.59 -3.16 16.69
N ASP A 477 -31.70 -2.55 15.51
CA ASP A 477 -31.16 -3.03 14.25
C ASP A 477 -30.08 -2.10 13.69
N TRP A 478 -29.00 -2.71 13.20
CA TRP A 478 -27.81 -2.03 12.68
C TRP A 478 -28.08 -1.28 11.37
N LEU A 479 -29.05 -1.74 10.55
CA LEU A 479 -29.41 -1.05 9.32
C LEU A 479 -30.23 0.20 9.64
N GLY A 480 -31.14 0.12 10.62
CA GLY A 480 -31.85 1.28 11.16
C GLY A 480 -30.91 2.37 11.69
N PHE A 481 -29.86 2.01 12.44
CA PHE A 481 -28.82 2.94 12.86
C PHE A 481 -28.11 3.62 11.69
N LEU A 482 -27.70 2.85 10.67
CA LEU A 482 -27.06 3.40 9.47
C LEU A 482 -27.98 4.27 8.62
N GLN A 483 -29.28 3.99 8.60
CA GLN A 483 -30.28 4.82 7.93
C GLN A 483 -30.43 6.15 8.65
N HIS A 484 -30.56 6.14 9.98
CA HIS A 484 -30.62 7.35 10.80
C HIS A 484 -29.38 8.25 10.60
N LEU A 485 -28.17 7.70 10.73
CA LEU A 485 -26.94 8.46 10.49
C LEU A 485 -26.88 9.03 9.06
N GLN A 486 -27.33 8.27 8.06
CA GLN A 486 -27.36 8.74 6.68
C GLN A 486 -28.36 9.90 6.50
N GLU A 487 -29.52 9.86 7.17
CA GLU A 487 -30.52 10.94 7.17
C GLU A 487 -29.96 12.21 7.83
N GLU A 488 -29.24 12.10 8.94
CA GLU A 488 -28.56 13.24 9.58
C GLU A 488 -27.49 13.87 8.67
N TRP A 489 -26.68 13.04 8.02
CA TRP A 489 -25.67 13.51 7.06
C TRP A 489 -26.30 14.15 5.82
N GLU A 490 -27.38 13.58 5.28
CA GLU A 490 -28.14 14.18 4.17
C GLU A 490 -28.79 15.50 4.60
N ALA A 491 -29.30 15.62 5.84
CA ALA A 491 -29.79 16.89 6.39
C ALA A 491 -28.69 17.95 6.48
N LYS A 492 -27.50 17.60 7.01
CA LYS A 492 -26.32 18.50 7.03
C LYS A 492 -25.92 18.95 5.62
N LEU A 493 -25.87 18.05 4.65
CA LEU A 493 -25.54 18.36 3.25
C LEU A 493 -26.59 19.24 2.57
N ASN A 494 -27.88 19.03 2.85
CA ASN A 494 -28.98 19.84 2.32
C ASN A 494 -29.06 21.23 2.96
N ALA A 495 -28.56 21.40 4.20
CA ALA A 495 -28.46 22.70 4.87
C ALA A 495 -27.29 23.56 4.36
N ALA A 496 -26.28 22.96 3.72
CA ALA A 496 -25.13 23.66 3.16
C ALA A 496 -25.52 24.47 1.91
N ARG A 497 -25.25 25.79 1.94
CA ARG A 497 -25.70 26.76 0.94
C ARG A 497 -24.74 26.94 -0.24
N ASP A 498 -23.48 26.55 -0.06
CA ASP A 498 -22.39 26.74 -1.00
C ASP A 498 -21.35 25.61 -0.90
N ASP A 499 -20.42 25.56 -1.86
CA ASP A 499 -19.39 24.51 -1.92
C ASP A 499 -18.39 24.55 -0.76
N ALA A 500 -18.19 25.70 -0.11
CA ALA A 500 -17.32 25.80 1.06
C ALA A 500 -17.98 25.15 2.28
N GLN A 501 -19.28 25.39 2.52
CA GLN A 501 -20.06 24.72 3.55
C GLN A 501 -20.17 23.22 3.26
N ARG A 502 -20.39 22.81 2.00
CA ARG A 502 -20.36 21.39 1.62
C ARG A 502 -18.99 20.76 1.89
N ARG A 503 -17.89 21.48 1.62
CA ARG A 503 -16.53 21.02 1.93
C ARG A 503 -16.33 20.81 3.43
N THR A 504 -16.86 21.70 4.27
CA THR A 504 -16.83 21.54 5.73
C THR A 504 -17.59 20.29 6.19
N VAL A 505 -18.80 20.04 5.68
CA VAL A 505 -19.58 18.83 5.99
C VAL A 505 -18.82 17.57 5.56
N TYR A 506 -18.24 17.53 4.36
CA TYR A 506 -17.42 16.40 3.94
C TYR A 506 -16.11 16.24 4.73
N ALA A 507 -15.48 17.34 5.18
CA ALA A 507 -14.29 17.29 6.03
C ALA A 507 -14.59 16.71 7.42
N GLU A 508 -15.77 17.00 7.96
CA GLU A 508 -16.28 16.41 9.19
C GLU A 508 -16.54 14.89 9.04
N LEU A 509 -16.95 14.43 7.85
CA LEU A 509 -17.24 13.02 7.54
C LEU A 509 -15.97 12.16 7.38
N ILE A 510 -14.94 12.68 6.70
CA ILE A 510 -13.70 11.93 6.41
C ILE A 510 -12.59 12.16 7.44
N GLY A 511 -12.80 13.11 8.34
CA GLY A 511 -11.83 13.58 9.35
C GLY A 511 -11.55 12.56 10.44
N ARG A 512 -11.11 13.03 11.62
CA ARG A 512 -10.90 12.15 12.77
C ARG A 512 -12.23 11.51 13.20
N ARG A 513 -12.18 10.25 13.63
CA ARG A 513 -13.34 9.51 14.12
C ARG A 513 -13.96 10.22 15.34
N ARG A 514 -15.27 10.46 15.33
CA ARG A 514 -16.00 10.88 16.55
C ARG A 514 -16.11 9.69 17.51
N LEU A 515 -15.96 9.95 18.79
CA LEU A 515 -16.18 8.98 19.87
C LEU A 515 -17.40 9.46 20.66
N ALA A 516 -18.25 8.53 21.12
CA ALA A 516 -19.48 8.85 21.85
C ALA A 516 -19.23 9.78 23.05
N ASP A 517 -18.11 9.59 23.75
CA ASP A 517 -17.66 10.40 24.90
C ASP A 517 -17.43 11.90 24.57
N GLN A 518 -17.50 12.32 23.29
CA GLN A 518 -17.31 13.71 22.86
C GLN A 518 -18.61 14.45 22.50
N GLU A 519 -19.74 13.75 22.35
CA GLU A 519 -21.02 14.38 22.02
C GLU A 519 -21.74 14.93 23.27
N ASP A 520 -21.36 14.47 24.47
CA ASP A 520 -21.83 14.96 25.78
C ASP A 520 -21.15 16.28 26.25
N GLN A 521 -20.32 16.92 25.41
CA GLN A 521 -19.54 18.13 25.77
C GLN A 521 -19.59 19.28 24.75
N SER A 522 -20.46 19.22 23.73
CA SER A 522 -20.57 20.24 22.66
C SER A 522 -21.93 20.94 22.62
#